data_AF-A0A2V9R237-F1
#
_entry.id   AF-A0A2V9R237-F1
#
_cell.length_a   1.000
_cell.length_b   1.000
_cell.length_c   1.000
_cell.angle_alpha   90.00
_cell.angle_beta   90.00
_cell.angle_gamma   90.00
#
_symmetry.space_group_name_H-M   'P 1'
#
loop_
_entity.id
_entity.type
_entity.pdbx_description
1 polymer ?
#
loop_
_entity_poly.entity_id
_entity_poly.type
_entity_poly.pdbx_seq_one_letter_code
_entity_poly.pdbx_strand_id
1 'polypeptide(L)'
;MGTRRKSRELALQMLFQADLGGQPPDDVRSTFWKGRGDVAAEVKGFAEDIFRVARDRAPEIDKFIESHAENWRMDRMAAVDRNLMRAAVAELLGFPQTPRAVVI
;
A
#
# COMPACT_ATOMS: atom_id res chain seq x y z
N MET A 1 19.28 4.27 4.35
CA MET A 1 18.13 3.97 3.46
C MET A 1 17.33 5.25 3.24
N GLY A 2 16.87 5.53 2.02
CA GLY A 2 16.06 6.74 1.76
C GLY A 2 14.70 6.68 2.45
N THR A 3 14.21 7.83 2.94
CA THR A 3 12.94 7.96 3.67
C THR A 3 11.76 7.37 2.90
N ARG A 4 11.66 7.67 1.60
CA ARG A 4 10.60 7.18 0.69
C ARG A 4 10.56 5.67 0.53
N ARG A 5 11.72 5.01 0.42
CA ARG A 5 11.79 3.54 0.35
C ARG A 5 11.20 2.92 1.62
N LYS A 6 11.59 3.46 2.79
CA LYS A 6 11.11 2.94 4.06
C LYS A 6 9.60 3.14 4.22
N SER A 7 9.06 4.26 3.77
CA SER A 7 7.61 4.49 3.76
C SER A 7 6.86 3.46 2.93
N ARG A 8 7.34 3.14 1.72
CA ARG A 8 6.72 2.12 0.85
C ARG A 8 6.75 0.73 1.47
N GLU A 9 7.87 0.35 2.08
CA GLU A 9 7.98 -0.91 2.82
C GLU A 9 6.94 -0.98 3.96
N LEU A 10 6.74 0.12 4.70
CA LEU A 10 5.76 0.18 5.78
C LEU A 10 4.32 0.17 5.26
N ALA A 11 4.02 0.89 4.17
CA ALA A 11 2.70 0.88 3.55
C ALA A 11 2.32 -0.53 3.06
N LEU A 12 3.26 -1.28 2.47
CA LEU A 12 3.06 -2.68 2.10
C LEU A 12 2.73 -3.54 3.33
N GLN A 13 3.44 -3.37 4.44
CA GLN A 13 3.16 -4.10 5.67
C GLN A 13 1.77 -3.76 6.25
N MET A 14 1.35 -2.49 6.17
CA MET A 14 0.00 -2.08 6.60
C MET A 14 -1.08 -2.74 5.74
N LEU A 15 -0.91 -2.74 4.41
CA LEU A 15 -1.84 -3.40 3.50
C LEU A 15 -1.89 -4.91 3.74
N PHE A 16 -0.74 -5.54 3.95
CA PHE A 16 -0.68 -6.97 4.28
C PHE A 16 -1.40 -7.29 5.59
N GLN A 17 -1.23 -6.48 6.64
CA GLN A 17 -1.97 -6.63 7.90
C GLN A 17 -3.48 -6.52 7.68
N ALA A 18 -3.92 -5.52 6.91
CA ALA A 18 -5.34 -5.32 6.59
C ALA A 18 -5.94 -6.53 5.84
N ASP A 19 -5.21 -7.03 4.84
CA ASP A 19 -5.67 -8.09 3.94
C ASP A 19 -5.67 -9.46 4.62
N LEU A 20 -4.63 -9.80 5.39
CA LEU A 20 -4.55 -11.07 6.10
C LEU A 20 -5.49 -11.14 7.30
N GLY A 21 -5.65 -10.03 8.02
CA GLY A 21 -6.49 -9.95 9.21
C GLY A 21 -7.95 -9.58 8.95
N GLY A 22 -8.31 -9.24 7.70
CA GLY A 22 -9.62 -8.68 7.38
C GLY A 22 -9.94 -7.39 8.16
N GLN A 23 -8.89 -6.65 8.57
CA GLN A 23 -9.03 -5.54 9.51
C GLN A 23 -9.54 -4.29 8.81
N PRO A 24 -10.47 -3.54 9.43
CA PRO A 24 -10.81 -2.19 8.99
C PRO A 24 -9.58 -1.27 8.93
N PRO A 25 -9.54 -0.30 7.99
CA PRO A 25 -8.40 0.61 7.85
C PRO A 25 -8.02 1.36 9.13
N ASP A 26 -9.01 1.80 9.91
CA ASP A 26 -8.79 2.54 11.16
C ASP A 26 -8.16 1.68 12.26
N ASP A 27 -8.52 0.40 12.32
CA ASP A 27 -7.91 -0.56 13.24
C ASP A 27 -6.44 -0.77 12.90
N VAL A 28 -6.11 -0.92 11.62
CA VAL A 28 -4.71 -1.02 11.17
C VAL A 28 -3.94 0.25 11.52
N ARG A 29 -4.48 1.44 11.24
CA ARG A 29 -3.81 2.72 11.55
C ARG A 29 -3.58 2.90 13.06
N SER A 30 -4.51 2.48 13.89
CA SER A 30 -4.39 2.60 15.35
C SER A 30 -3.44 1.56 15.97
N THR A 31 -3.26 0.41 15.32
CA THR A 31 -2.47 -0.71 15.87
C THR A 31 -1.08 -0.84 15.27
N PHE A 32 -0.90 -0.56 13.98
CA PHE A 32 0.33 -0.83 13.23
C PHE A 32 1.59 -0.18 13.82
N TRP A 33 1.43 1.03 14.39
CA TRP A 33 2.52 1.79 14.97
C TRP A 33 2.79 1.43 16.44
N LYS A 34 1.88 0.73 17.12
CA LYS A 34 2.07 0.35 18.52
C LYS A 34 3.25 -0.62 18.62
N GLY A 35 4.21 -0.32 19.50
CA GLY A 35 5.40 -1.15 19.70
C GLY A 35 6.45 -1.06 18.59
N ARG A 36 6.22 -0.25 17.54
CA ARG A 36 7.30 0.17 16.65
C ARG A 36 8.09 1.28 17.35
N GLY A 37 9.42 1.18 17.33
CA GLY A 37 10.30 2.23 17.86
C GLY A 37 10.16 3.55 17.08
N ASP A 38 11.04 4.50 17.34
CA ASP A 38 10.98 5.82 16.70
C ASP A 38 11.10 5.73 15.17
N VAL A 39 9.98 5.97 14.50
CA VAL A 39 9.90 6.13 13.04
C VAL A 39 9.77 7.62 12.75
N ALA A 40 10.65 8.14 11.89
CA ALA A 40 10.61 9.55 11.49
C ALA A 40 9.21 9.95 10.96
N ALA A 41 8.75 11.14 11.33
CA ALA A 41 7.41 11.62 10.98
C ALA A 41 7.15 11.65 9.46
N GLU A 42 8.14 12.02 8.65
CA GLU A 42 8.06 11.98 7.18
C GLU A 42 7.84 10.54 6.67
N VAL A 43 8.54 9.57 7.27
CA VAL A 43 8.43 8.17 6.89
C VAL A 43 7.04 7.63 7.20
N LYS A 44 6.54 7.94 8.40
CA LYS A 44 5.20 7.58 8.86
C LYS A 44 4.12 8.22 7.98
N GLY A 45 4.23 9.53 7.73
CA GLY A 45 3.26 10.29 6.96
C GLY A 45 3.07 9.72 5.56
N PHE A 46 4.17 9.49 4.83
CA PHE A 46 4.05 8.96 3.47
C PHE A 46 3.58 7.49 3.43
N ALA A 47 3.89 6.69 4.45
CA ALA A 47 3.35 5.34 4.56
C ALA A 47 1.83 5.34 4.77
N GLU A 48 1.33 6.19 5.67
CA GLU A 48 -0.11 6.36 5.90
C GLU A 48 -0.83 6.93 4.68
N ASP A 49 -0.19 7.85 3.95
CA ASP A 49 -0.74 8.43 2.74
C ASP A 49 -0.95 7.37 1.64
N ILE A 50 0.05 6.52 1.36
CA ILE A 50 -0.10 5.41 0.41
C ILE A 50 -1.18 4.44 0.89
N PHE A 51 -1.16 4.05 2.16
CA PHE A 51 -2.16 3.15 2.73
C PHE A 51 -3.58 3.70 2.59
N ARG A 52 -3.80 4.98 2.91
CA ARG A 52 -5.09 5.66 2.75
C ARG A 52 -5.57 5.59 1.31
N VAL A 53 -4.75 6.03 0.34
CA VAL A 53 -5.13 6.01 -1.08
C VAL A 53 -5.47 4.58 -1.54
N ALA A 54 -4.67 3.60 -1.15
CA ALA A 54 -4.89 2.20 -1.49
C ALA A 54 -6.21 1.64 -0.93
N ARG A 55 -6.62 2.07 0.26
CA ARG A 55 -7.88 1.64 0.89
C ARG A 55 -9.09 2.40 0.35
N ASP A 56 -9.00 3.72 0.21
CA ASP A 56 -10.11 4.57 -0.24
C ASP A 56 -10.48 4.31 -1.70
N ARG A 57 -9.49 3.96 -2.54
CA ARG A 57 -9.67 3.66 -3.97
C ARG A 57 -9.56 2.17 -4.28
N ALA A 58 -9.71 1.30 -3.29
CA ALA A 58 -9.53 -0.15 -3.47
C ALA A 58 -10.33 -0.74 -4.65
N PRO A 59 -11.63 -0.44 -4.85
CA PRO A 59 -12.38 -0.98 -5.99
C PRO A 59 -11.84 -0.52 -7.36
N GLU A 60 -11.38 0.72 -7.45
CA GLU A 60 -10.79 1.27 -8.68
C GLU A 60 -9.43 0.64 -8.96
N ILE A 61 -8.57 0.55 -7.93
CA ILE A 61 -7.24 -0.03 -8.00
C ILE A 61 -7.31 -1.51 -8.38
N ASP A 62 -8.18 -2.28 -7.71
CA ASP A 62 -8.33 -3.71 -7.97
C ASP A 62 -8.83 -3.95 -9.40
N LYS A 63 -9.80 -3.16 -9.87
CA LYS A 63 -10.26 -3.22 -11.26
C LYS A 63 -9.15 -2.87 -12.26
N PHE A 64 -8.32 -1.89 -11.95
CA PHE A 64 -7.19 -1.49 -12.80
C PHE A 64 -6.13 -2.59 -12.87
N ILE A 65 -5.83 -3.26 -11.77
CA ILE A 65 -4.90 -4.39 -11.75
C ILE A 65 -5.49 -5.56 -12.54
N GLU A 66 -6.76 -5.91 -12.31
CA GLU A 66 -7.44 -7.01 -13.02
C GLU A 66 -7.51 -6.78 -14.53
N SER A 67 -7.71 -5.54 -15.00
CA SER A 67 -7.75 -5.26 -16.44
C SER A 67 -6.42 -5.47 -17.15
N HIS A 68 -5.31 -5.54 -16.40
CA HIS A 68 -3.97 -5.80 -16.93
C HIS A 68 -3.42 -7.19 -16.55
N ALA A 69 -4.15 -7.96 -15.74
CA ALA A 69 -3.77 -9.30 -15.32
C ALA A 69 -4.38 -10.35 -16.28
N GLU A 70 -3.65 -10.73 -17.32
CA GLU A 70 -4.11 -11.75 -18.26
C GLU A 70 -4.30 -13.11 -17.54
N ASN A 71 -5.53 -13.63 -17.57
CA ASN A 71 -5.93 -14.91 -16.98
C ASN A 71 -5.69 -15.04 -15.45
N TRP A 72 -5.42 -13.93 -14.74
CA TRP A 72 -5.20 -13.92 -13.31
C TRP A 72 -6.26 -13.10 -12.58
N ARG A 73 -6.92 -13.73 -11.61
CA ARG A 73 -7.78 -13.03 -10.65
C ARG A 73 -6.96 -12.57 -9.45
N MET A 74 -7.39 -11.47 -8.82
CA MET A 74 -6.73 -10.90 -7.63
C MET A 74 -6.65 -11.89 -6.46
N ASP A 75 -7.66 -12.73 -6.28
CA ASP A 75 -7.74 -13.73 -5.21
C ASP A 75 -6.70 -14.86 -5.35
N ARG A 76 -6.17 -15.09 -6.56
CA ARG A 76 -5.13 -16.10 -6.83
C ARG A 76 -3.71 -15.58 -6.70
N MET A 77 -3.53 -14.27 -6.55
CA MET A 77 -2.22 -13.67 -6.36
C MET A 77 -1.75 -13.89 -4.92
N ALA A 78 -0.45 -14.10 -4.72
CA ALA A 78 0.12 -14.14 -3.38
C ALA A 78 -0.19 -12.82 -2.66
N ALA A 79 -0.49 -12.88 -1.37
CA ALA A 79 -0.93 -11.71 -0.61
C ALA A 79 0.11 -10.57 -0.64
N VAL A 80 1.40 -10.89 -0.68
CA VAL A 80 2.46 -9.89 -0.81
C VAL A 80 2.39 -9.21 -2.18
N ASP A 81 2.33 -9.97 -3.27
CA ASP A 81 2.29 -9.43 -4.64
C ASP A 81 1.05 -8.58 -4.89
N ARG A 82 -0.12 -9.08 -4.46
CA ARG A 82 -1.39 -8.33 -4.54
C ARG A 82 -1.28 -6.97 -3.83
N ASN A 83 -0.76 -6.95 -2.61
CA ASN A 83 -0.64 -5.72 -1.83
C ASN A 83 0.49 -4.82 -2.33
N LEU A 84 1.53 -5.37 -2.94
CA LEU A 84 2.57 -4.61 -3.62
C LEU A 84 2.00 -3.87 -4.84
N MET A 85 1.22 -4.56 -5.68
CA MET A 85 0.54 -3.94 -6.82
C MET A 85 -0.46 -2.86 -6.37
N ARG A 86 -1.25 -3.13 -5.32
CA ARG A 86 -2.16 -2.12 -4.73
C ARG A 86 -1.41 -0.88 -4.26
N ALA A 87 -0.28 -1.05 -3.57
CA ALA A 87 0.55 0.06 -3.12
C ALA A 87 1.14 0.87 -4.28
N ALA A 88 1.67 0.19 -5.30
CA ALA A 88 2.25 0.84 -6.48
C ALA A 88 1.20 1.64 -7.27
N VAL A 89 0.03 1.05 -7.54
CA VAL A 89 -1.06 1.73 -8.26
C VAL A 89 -1.63 2.88 -7.42
N ALA A 90 -1.80 2.69 -6.11
CA ALA A 90 -2.18 3.78 -5.20
C ALA A 90 -1.19 4.95 -5.28
N GLU A 91 0.11 4.65 -5.35
CA GLU A 91 1.11 5.71 -5.45
C GLU A 91 1.04 6.43 -6.81
N LEU A 92 0.93 5.69 -7.92
CA LEU A 92 0.78 6.26 -9.27
C LEU A 92 -0.46 7.15 -9.40
N LEU A 93 -1.56 6.78 -8.76
CA LEU A 93 -2.83 7.50 -8.84
C LEU A 93 -2.94 8.65 -7.82
N GLY A 94 -2.29 8.53 -6.67
CA GLY A 94 -2.37 9.50 -5.57
C GLY A 94 -1.26 10.55 -5.57
N PHE A 95 -0.12 10.27 -6.20
CA PHE A 95 1.07 11.14 -6.17
C PHE A 95 1.68 11.30 -7.57
N PRO A 96 1.00 12.01 -8.49
CA PRO A 96 1.45 12.20 -9.88
C PRO A 96 2.83 12.88 -10.01
N GLN A 97 3.28 13.56 -8.96
CA GLN A 97 4.61 14.16 -8.85
C GLN A 97 5.73 13.13 -8.65
N THR A 98 5.42 11.92 -8.18
CA THR A 98 6.41 10.84 -8.10
C THR A 98 6.70 10.34 -9.51
N PRO A 99 7.96 10.35 -9.98
CA PRO A 99 8.29 9.81 -11.29
C PRO A 99 7.90 8.33 -11.38
N ARG A 100 7.19 7.94 -12.46
CA ARG A 100 6.72 6.55 -12.67
C ARG A 100 7.82 5.51 -12.53
N ALA A 101 9.02 5.80 -13.02
CA ALA A 101 10.19 4.91 -12.96
C ALA A 101 10.78 4.74 -11.55
N VAL A 102 10.31 5.50 -10.56
CA VAL A 102 10.66 5.32 -9.14
C VAL A 102 9.66 4.40 -8.43
N VAL A 103 8.44 4.30 -8.97
CA VAL A 103 7.37 3.47 -8.41
C VAL A 103 7.47 2.02 -8.94
N ILE A 104 7.87 1.86 -10.21
CA ILE A 104 8.09 0.57 -10.91
C ILE A 104 9.51 0.08 -10.65
#